data_AF-A0AA39IW13-F1
#
_entry.id   AF-A0AA39IW13-F1
#
_cell.length_a   1.000
_cell.length_b   1.000
_cell.length_c   1.000
_cell.angle_alpha   90.00
_cell.angle_beta   90.00
_cell.angle_gamma   90.00
#
_symmetry.space_group_name_H-M   'P 1'
#
loop_
_entity.id
_entity.type
_entity.pdbx_description
1 polymer ?
#
loop_
_entity_poly.entity_id
_entity_poly.type
_entity_poly.pdbx_seq_one_letter_code
_entity_poly.pdbx_strand_id
1 'polypeptide(L)'
;MDSVLTLVNPSPPIHLEFDRNSVVNAILLKNSQPAYTIRTKQKTRSARTDVVDVGTQEVIASIEIKEIFPDVVTIASVNGGNSVKISKWMKEEQLPDKIRVRVIETAYGRYLWKLHVVHRLALYAESNLETPVAYARPVTRTSPLVLVVESEAMSFFDQIIASFIVREKELRAEESKASCSAGMLVAKNPIVGGWLAGM
;
A
#
# COMPACT_ATOMS: atom_id res chain seq x y z
N MET A 1 31.09 -3.70 38.30
CA MET A 1 31.12 -3.47 36.85
C MET A 1 29.75 -2.98 36.47
N ASP A 2 29.56 -1.67 36.48
CA ASP A 2 28.27 -1.05 36.23
C ASP A 2 28.12 -0.83 34.71
N SER A 3 27.28 -1.64 34.09
CA SER A 3 26.87 -1.45 32.70
C SER A 3 25.92 -0.25 32.64
N VAL A 4 26.42 0.88 32.13
CA VAL A 4 25.59 2.04 31.77
C VAL A 4 24.70 1.62 30.60
N LEU A 5 23.45 1.28 30.90
CA LEU A 5 22.37 1.23 29.91
C LEU A 5 22.10 2.66 29.44
N THR A 6 22.74 3.09 28.36
CA THR A 6 22.33 4.31 27.66
C THR A 6 20.94 4.08 27.07
N LEU A 7 19.93 4.71 27.67
CA LEU A 7 18.56 4.74 27.18
C LEU A 7 18.54 5.55 25.87
N VAL A 8 18.79 4.89 24.73
CA VAL A 8 18.63 5.50 23.42
C VAL A 8 17.13 5.63 23.18
N ASN A 9 16.59 6.84 23.24
CA ASN A 9 15.19 7.08 22.91
C ASN A 9 15.04 6.90 21.39
N PRO A 10 14.36 5.84 20.90
CA PRO A 10 14.21 5.65 19.47
C PRO A 10 13.40 6.82 18.90
N SER A 11 13.77 7.27 17.70
CA SER A 11 12.99 8.28 16.99
C SER A 11 11.54 7.82 16.84
N PRO A 12 10.54 8.69 17.04
CA PRO A 12 9.14 8.28 16.94
C PRO A 12 8.80 7.85 15.50
N PRO A 13 7.80 6.97 15.33
CA PRO A 13 7.32 6.56 14.02
C PRO A 13 6.76 7.75 13.24
N ILE A 14 6.84 7.68 11.90
CA ILE A 14 6.23 8.66 11.02
C ILE A 14 4.81 8.21 10.67
N HIS A 15 3.88 9.15 10.77
CA HIS A 15 2.50 8.99 10.35
C HIS A 15 2.26 9.78 9.06
N LEU A 16 1.91 9.08 7.98
CA LEU A 16 1.45 9.68 6.73
C LEU A 16 -0.06 9.48 6.59
N GLU A 17 -0.81 10.53 6.88
CA GLU A 17 -2.27 10.52 6.80
C GLU A 17 -2.72 10.87 5.39
N PHE A 18 -3.60 10.06 4.81
CA PHE A 18 -4.21 10.39 3.52
C PHE A 18 -5.36 11.38 3.72
N ASP A 19 -5.37 12.45 2.93
CA ASP A 19 -6.45 13.48 2.95
C ASP A 19 -7.85 12.92 2.59
N ARG A 20 -7.89 11.72 2.02
CA ARG A 20 -9.10 11.01 1.62
C ARG A 20 -8.85 9.50 1.65
N ASN A 21 -9.91 8.70 1.63
CA ASN A 21 -9.81 7.23 1.53
C ASN A 21 -9.41 6.75 0.12
N SER A 22 -8.27 7.20 -0.40
CA SER A 22 -7.78 6.87 -1.74
C SER A 22 -6.25 6.91 -1.79
N VAL A 23 -5.65 5.97 -2.52
CA VAL A 23 -4.22 5.97 -2.88
C VAL A 23 -3.98 6.50 -4.30
N VAL A 24 -4.97 7.21 -4.86
CA VAL A 24 -4.90 7.93 -6.14
C VAL A 24 -5.43 9.34 -5.94
N ASN A 25 -4.79 10.32 -6.59
CA ASN A 25 -5.18 11.73 -6.53
C ASN A 25 -5.45 12.20 -5.08
N ALA A 26 -4.46 11.98 -4.21
CA ALA A 26 -4.53 12.18 -2.77
C ALA A 26 -3.29 12.93 -2.26
N ILE A 27 -3.37 13.47 -1.05
CA ILE A 27 -2.26 14.14 -0.36
C ILE A 27 -1.90 13.31 0.87
N LEU A 28 -0.60 13.09 1.06
CA LEU A 28 -0.04 12.47 2.27
C LEU A 28 0.40 13.59 3.21
N LEU A 29 -0.24 13.67 4.36
CA LEU A 29 0.03 14.64 5.40
C LEU A 29 0.98 14.03 6.44
N LYS A 30 2.08 14.74 6.74
CA LYS A 30 2.96 14.45 7.87
C LYS A 30 2.72 15.53 8.92
N ASN A 31 2.30 15.14 10.13
CA ASN A 31 1.93 16.08 11.20
C ASN A 31 0.91 17.15 10.72
N SER A 32 -0.13 16.69 10.02
CA SER A 32 -1.17 17.54 9.41
C SER A 32 -0.69 18.54 8.35
N GLN A 33 0.57 18.45 7.89
CA GLN A 33 1.10 19.28 6.80
C GLN A 33 1.34 18.43 5.54
N PRO A 34 1.02 18.94 4.33
CA PRO A 34 1.32 18.24 3.09
C PRO A 34 2.80 17.89 2.96
N ALA A 35 3.12 16.60 2.91
CA ALA A 35 4.48 16.10 2.70
C ALA A 35 4.65 15.55 1.28
N TYR A 36 3.64 14.81 0.79
CA TYR A 36 3.66 14.27 -0.56
C TYR A 36 2.32 14.45 -1.27
N THR A 37 2.36 14.59 -2.58
CA THR A 37 1.18 14.58 -3.44
C THR A 37 1.20 13.33 -4.32
N ILE A 38 0.13 12.56 -4.30
CA ILE A 38 -0.10 11.42 -5.20
C ILE A 38 -0.93 11.92 -6.38
N ARG A 39 -0.37 11.87 -7.58
CA ARG A 39 -1.03 12.31 -8.82
C ARG A 39 -1.23 11.12 -9.74
N THR A 40 -2.48 10.80 -10.06
CA THR A 40 -2.82 9.72 -10.98
C THR A 40 -3.42 10.28 -12.27
N LYS A 41 -2.77 10.01 -13.39
CA LYS A 41 -3.23 10.37 -14.74
C LYS A 41 -3.61 9.11 -15.50
N GLN A 42 -4.88 9.05 -15.91
CA GLN A 42 -5.35 8.03 -16.84
C GLN A 42 -4.97 8.41 -18.27
N LYS A 43 -4.41 7.46 -19.00
CA LYS A 43 -4.20 7.50 -20.45
C LYS A 43 -5.02 6.39 -21.08
N THR A 44 -5.17 6.42 -22.41
CA THR A 44 -6.01 5.49 -23.16
C THR A 44 -5.73 4.00 -22.85
N ARG A 45 -4.47 3.62 -22.59
CA ARG A 45 -4.05 2.23 -22.33
C ARG A 45 -3.11 2.06 -21.13
N SER A 46 -3.01 3.09 -20.29
CA SER A 46 -2.20 3.03 -19.08
C SER A 46 -2.67 4.02 -18.02
N ALA A 47 -2.37 3.74 -16.77
CA ALA A 47 -2.56 4.65 -15.66
C ALA A 47 -1.19 4.92 -15.02
N ARG A 48 -0.78 6.18 -14.97
CA ARG A 48 0.46 6.58 -14.29
C ARG A 48 0.13 7.27 -12.98
N THR A 49 0.79 6.85 -11.90
CA THR A 49 0.69 7.45 -10.57
C THR A 49 2.05 7.89 -10.11
N ASP A 50 2.22 9.20 -9.92
CA ASP A 50 3.44 9.81 -9.42
C ASP A 50 3.25 10.21 -7.96
N VAL A 51 4.26 9.95 -7.13
CA VAL A 51 4.38 10.45 -5.77
C VAL A 51 5.41 11.57 -5.80
N VAL A 52 4.98 12.78 -5.45
CA VAL A 52 5.78 14.00 -5.55
C VAL A 52 6.02 14.54 -4.14
N ASP A 53 7.27 14.79 -3.80
CA ASP A 53 7.63 15.49 -2.56
C ASP A 53 7.20 16.96 -2.66
N VAL A 54 6.48 17.47 -1.66
CA VAL A 54 5.96 18.83 -1.68
C VAL A 54 7.06 19.87 -1.47
N GLY A 55 8.08 19.56 -0.68
CA GLY A 55 9.19 20.46 -0.40
C GLY A 55 10.12 20.62 -1.58
N THR A 56 10.51 19.52 -2.23
CA THR A 56 11.47 19.54 -3.35
C THR A 56 10.80 19.61 -4.73
N GLN A 57 9.50 19.32 -4.82
CA GLN A 57 8.76 19.14 -6.08
C GLN A 57 9.29 17.99 -6.95
N GLU A 58 10.14 17.12 -6.40
CA GLU A 58 10.69 15.97 -7.11
C GLU A 58 9.74 14.76 -7.05
N VAL A 59 9.76 13.96 -8.12
CA VAL A 59 9.03 12.71 -8.18
C VAL A 59 9.85 11.62 -7.50
N ILE A 60 9.47 11.22 -6.28
CA ILE A 60 10.17 10.16 -5.53
C ILE A 60 9.83 8.76 -6.05
N ALA A 61 8.63 8.59 -6.62
CA ALA A 61 8.20 7.34 -7.21
C ALA A 61 7.19 7.54 -8.34
N SER A 62 7.24 6.68 -9.37
CA SER A 62 6.26 6.58 -10.44
C SER A 62 5.83 5.13 -10.62
N ILE A 63 4.52 4.88 -10.60
CA ILE A 63 3.90 3.57 -10.83
C ILE A 63 3.09 3.66 -12.10
N GLU A 64 3.41 2.86 -13.11
CA GLU A 64 2.68 2.81 -14.37
C GLU A 64 2.07 1.44 -14.57
N ILE A 65 0.74 1.41 -14.53
CA ILE A 65 -0.09 0.22 -14.80
C ILE A 65 -0.47 0.25 -16.28
N LYS A 66 -0.19 -0.83 -17.01
CA LYS A 66 -0.30 -0.89 -18.47
C LYS A 66 -1.23 -2.03 -18.88
N GLU A 67 -2.02 -1.80 -19.92
CA GLU A 67 -2.96 -2.82 -20.42
C GLU A 67 -2.26 -3.93 -21.21
N ILE A 68 -1.24 -3.56 -22.01
CA ILE A 68 -0.57 -4.47 -22.96
C ILE A 68 0.83 -4.87 -22.50
N PHE A 69 1.52 -3.97 -21.79
CA PHE A 69 2.89 -4.19 -21.31
C PHE A 69 2.89 -4.51 -19.82
N PRO A 70 3.98 -5.08 -19.28
CA PRO A 70 4.10 -5.27 -17.85
C PRO A 70 4.03 -3.94 -17.09
N ASP A 71 3.40 -3.98 -15.93
CA ASP A 71 3.40 -2.86 -14.99
C ASP A 71 4.81 -2.58 -14.50
N VAL A 72 5.13 -1.30 -14.34
CA VAL A 72 6.46 -0.86 -13.95
C VAL A 72 6.40 0.15 -12.80
N VAL A 73 7.46 0.15 -12.02
CA VAL A 73 7.74 1.14 -10.99
C VAL A 73 9.08 1.79 -11.27
N THR A 74 9.18 3.07 -10.95
CA THR A 74 10.42 3.83 -10.89
C THR A 74 10.49 4.46 -9.52
N ILE A 75 11.63 4.35 -8.83
CA ILE A 75 11.86 4.98 -7.53
C ILE A 75 13.16 5.76 -7.64
N ALA A 76 13.12 7.06 -7.37
CA ALA A 76 14.24 7.95 -7.64
C ALA A 76 15.52 7.53 -6.89
N SER A 77 15.36 7.12 -5.64
CA SER A 77 16.45 6.68 -4.76
C SER A 77 16.98 5.27 -5.05
N VAL A 78 16.41 4.52 -6.00
CA VAL A 78 16.74 3.11 -6.25
C VAL A 78 17.12 2.88 -7.70
N ASN A 79 18.11 2.01 -7.93
CA ASN A 79 18.52 1.58 -9.27
C ASN A 79 18.85 2.77 -10.22
N GLY A 80 19.38 3.87 -9.67
CA GLY A 80 19.64 5.11 -10.41
C GLY A 80 18.40 5.76 -11.04
N GLY A 81 17.21 5.52 -10.49
CA GLY A 81 15.95 6.02 -11.05
C GLY A 81 15.47 5.27 -12.29
N ASN A 82 16.03 4.08 -12.57
CA ASN A 82 15.58 3.26 -13.70
C ASN A 82 14.30 2.50 -13.39
N SER A 83 13.45 2.38 -14.40
CA SER A 83 12.17 1.67 -14.31
C SER A 83 12.37 0.14 -14.22
N VAL A 84 11.65 -0.51 -13.31
CA VAL A 84 11.69 -1.96 -13.10
C VAL A 84 10.27 -2.52 -13.15
N LYS A 85 10.10 -3.73 -13.70
CA LYS A 85 8.80 -4.43 -13.68
C LYS A 85 8.34 -4.66 -12.24
N ILE A 86 7.09 -4.33 -11.92
CA ILE A 86 6.53 -4.53 -10.57
C ILE A 86 6.65 -5.99 -10.16
N SER A 87 6.33 -6.94 -11.04
CA SER A 87 6.44 -8.38 -10.74
C SER A 87 7.87 -8.86 -10.47
N LYS A 88 8.89 -8.12 -10.92
CA LYS A 88 10.30 -8.42 -10.64
C LYS A 88 10.75 -7.78 -9.33
N TRP A 89 10.33 -6.55 -9.06
CA TRP A 89 10.70 -5.79 -7.87
C TRP A 89 9.94 -6.22 -6.62
N MET A 90 8.63 -6.43 -6.76
CA MET A 90 7.72 -6.84 -5.70
C MET A 90 7.13 -8.21 -6.05
N LYS A 91 7.79 -9.27 -5.61
CA LYS A 91 7.46 -10.65 -5.97
C LYS A 91 6.27 -11.16 -5.17
N GLU A 92 5.41 -11.95 -5.79
CA GLU A 92 4.43 -12.75 -5.06
C GLU A 92 5.09 -14.02 -4.55
N GLU A 93 4.93 -14.29 -3.26
CA GLU A 93 5.41 -15.53 -2.66
C GLU A 93 4.37 -16.12 -1.72
N GLN A 94 4.49 -17.42 -1.46
CA GLN A 94 3.65 -18.13 -0.51
C GLN A 94 4.52 -18.61 0.65
N LEU A 95 4.17 -18.19 1.86
CA LEU A 95 4.83 -18.65 3.07
C LEU A 95 4.44 -20.09 3.42
N PRO A 96 5.19 -20.79 4.30
CA PRO A 96 4.88 -22.18 4.69
C PRO A 96 3.47 -22.39 5.26
N ASP A 97 2.90 -21.35 5.86
CA ASP A 97 1.51 -21.29 6.36
C ASP A 97 0.46 -21.07 5.24
N LYS A 98 0.89 -21.11 3.97
CA LYS A 98 0.11 -20.88 2.75
C LYS A 98 -0.37 -19.44 2.57
N ILE A 99 0.06 -18.49 3.39
CA ILE A 99 -0.28 -17.08 3.25
C ILE A 99 0.49 -16.49 2.06
N ARG A 100 -0.24 -15.87 1.14
CA ARG A 100 0.35 -15.11 0.02
C ARG A 100 0.82 -13.75 0.50
N VAL A 101 2.05 -13.40 0.13
CA VAL A 101 2.72 -12.16 0.51
C VAL A 101 3.32 -11.48 -0.71
N ARG A 102 3.55 -10.17 -0.59
CA ARG A 102 4.37 -9.43 -1.55
C ARG A 102 5.72 -9.14 -0.93
N VAL A 103 6.79 -9.54 -1.60
CA VAL A 103 8.16 -9.45 -1.12
C VAL A 103 8.88 -8.35 -1.88
N ILE A 104 9.50 -7.41 -1.16
CA ILE A 104 10.45 -6.45 -1.73
C ILE A 104 11.86 -6.75 -1.19
N GLU A 105 12.84 -6.70 -2.10
CA GLU A 105 14.25 -6.78 -1.77
C GLU A 105 14.85 -5.37 -1.80
N THR A 106 15.50 -4.97 -0.72
CA THR A 106 16.13 -3.65 -0.58
C THR A 106 17.61 -3.82 -0.21
N ALA A 107 18.37 -2.73 -0.24
CA ALA A 107 19.76 -2.74 0.26
C ALA A 107 19.87 -3.07 1.76
N TYR A 108 18.77 -2.99 2.51
CA TYR A 108 18.71 -3.21 3.96
C TYR A 108 18.14 -4.59 4.33
N GLY A 109 17.82 -5.40 3.33
CA GLY A 109 17.25 -6.73 3.51
C GLY A 109 15.92 -6.91 2.81
N ARG A 110 15.27 -8.01 3.18
CA ARG A 110 14.05 -8.50 2.56
C ARG A 110 12.84 -8.20 3.43
N TYR A 111 11.78 -7.67 2.83
CA TYR A 111 10.59 -7.24 3.54
C TYR A 111 9.33 -7.79 2.88
N LEU A 112 8.32 -8.12 3.71
CA LEU A 112 7.13 -8.84 3.30
C LEU A 112 5.86 -8.07 3.69
N TRP A 113 5.08 -7.67 2.69
CA TRP A 113 3.74 -7.15 2.88
C TRP A 113 2.76 -8.30 3.10
N LYS A 114 2.08 -8.26 4.24
CA LYS A 114 1.02 -9.19 4.66
C LYS A 114 -0.29 -8.45 4.86
N LEU A 115 -1.40 -9.12 4.53
CA LEU A 115 -2.70 -8.72 5.06
C LEU A 115 -2.70 -8.92 6.57
N HIS A 116 -3.20 -7.94 7.31
CA HIS A 116 -3.22 -7.97 8.77
C HIS A 116 -4.62 -7.63 9.29
N VAL A 117 -5.10 -8.40 10.26
CA VAL A 117 -6.47 -8.29 10.77
C VAL A 117 -6.77 -6.92 11.40
N VAL A 118 -5.77 -6.30 12.04
CA VAL A 118 -5.90 -4.96 12.65
C VAL A 118 -5.47 -3.85 11.69
N HIS A 119 -4.43 -4.09 10.90
CA HIS A 119 -3.72 -3.03 10.18
C HIS A 119 -4.10 -2.94 8.70
N ARG A 120 -5.03 -3.78 8.21
CA ARG A 120 -5.31 -3.98 6.77
C ARG A 120 -4.10 -4.53 6.02
N LEU A 121 -2.97 -3.83 6.02
CA LEU A 121 -1.70 -4.21 5.42
C LEU A 121 -0.53 -3.88 6.37
N ALA A 122 0.43 -4.79 6.52
CA ALA A 122 1.62 -4.61 7.35
C ALA A 122 2.87 -5.17 6.67
N LEU A 123 3.98 -4.44 6.76
CA LEU A 123 5.30 -4.76 6.21
C LEU A 123 6.19 -5.27 7.34
N TYR A 124 6.77 -6.45 7.16
CA TYR A 124 7.66 -7.06 8.14
C TYR A 124 9.05 -7.23 7.53
N ALA A 125 10.08 -7.11 8.35
CA ALA A 125 11.40 -7.63 7.97
C ALA A 125 11.35 -9.16 7.97
N GLU A 126 12.02 -9.82 7.03
CA GLU A 126 12.09 -11.29 7.01
C GLU A 126 12.68 -11.86 8.31
N SER A 127 13.62 -11.13 8.91
CA SER A 127 14.24 -11.48 10.19
C SER A 127 13.33 -11.29 11.41
N ASN A 128 12.22 -10.54 11.28
CA ASN A 128 11.27 -10.29 12.36
C ASN A 128 9.84 -10.18 11.81
N LEU A 129 9.10 -11.28 11.87
CA LEU A 129 7.71 -11.37 11.41
C LEU A 129 6.68 -11.02 12.49
N GLU A 130 7.13 -10.67 13.70
CA GLU A 130 6.23 -10.32 14.81
C GLU A 130 5.94 -8.83 14.85
N THR A 131 6.97 -8.01 14.61
CA THR A 131 6.86 -6.54 14.67
C THR A 131 6.93 -5.94 13.26
N PRO A 132 5.88 -5.25 12.79
CA PRO A 132 5.91 -4.61 11.49
C PRO A 132 6.78 -3.35 11.50
N VAL A 133 7.54 -3.14 10.43
CA VAL A 133 8.38 -1.95 10.21
C VAL A 133 7.60 -0.83 9.52
N ALA A 134 6.46 -1.15 8.91
CA ALA A 134 5.46 -0.21 8.42
C ALA A 134 4.08 -0.88 8.39
N TYR A 135 3.01 -0.13 8.56
CA TYR A 135 1.66 -0.69 8.51
C TYR A 135 0.60 0.38 8.22
N ALA A 136 -0.52 -0.05 7.67
CA ALA A 136 -1.67 0.82 7.49
C ALA A 136 -2.56 0.83 8.74
N ARG A 137 -3.20 1.94 9.03
CA ARG A 137 -4.37 1.98 9.90
C ARG A 137 -5.58 2.18 8.98
N PRO A 138 -6.54 1.25 8.99
CA PRO A 138 -7.69 1.36 8.09
C PRO A 138 -8.51 2.61 8.40
N VAL A 139 -9.26 3.07 7.40
CA VAL A 139 -10.23 4.15 7.60
C VAL A 139 -11.27 3.72 8.62
N THR A 140 -11.55 4.61 9.56
CA THR A 140 -12.67 4.48 10.48
C THR A 140 -13.64 5.64 10.28
N ARG A 141 -14.72 5.69 11.07
CA ARG A 141 -15.66 6.83 11.03
C ARG A 141 -14.99 8.15 11.40
N THR A 142 -13.90 8.10 12.17
CA THR A 142 -13.26 9.27 12.78
C THR A 142 -11.79 9.42 12.41
N SER A 143 -11.22 8.48 11.65
CA SER A 143 -9.80 8.51 11.28
C SER A 143 -9.60 8.21 9.78
N PRO A 144 -8.71 8.94 9.10
CA PRO A 144 -8.34 8.64 7.73
C PRO A 144 -7.51 7.36 7.63
N LEU A 145 -7.17 6.98 6.40
CA LEU A 145 -6.17 5.96 6.14
C LEU A 145 -4.82 6.55 6.56
N VAL A 146 -4.03 5.81 7.35
CA VAL A 146 -2.71 6.27 7.79
C VAL A 146 -1.69 5.20 7.46
N LEU A 147 -0.63 5.56 6.75
CA LEU A 147 0.56 4.72 6.64
C LEU A 147 1.52 5.11 7.76
N VAL A 148 1.75 4.18 8.69
CA VAL A 148 2.72 4.34 9.77
C VAL A 148 4.03 3.66 9.35
N VAL A 149 5.15 4.34 9.55
CA VAL A 149 6.48 3.82 9.23
C VAL A 149 7.39 3.98 10.44
N GLU A 150 7.96 2.87 10.89
CA GLU A 150 8.88 2.83 12.03
C GLU A 150 10.21 3.49 11.67
N SER A 151 10.89 4.07 12.66
CA SER A 151 12.12 4.84 12.43
C SER A 151 13.24 4.02 11.79
N GLU A 152 13.29 2.72 12.07
CA GLU A 152 14.26 1.79 11.51
C GLU A 152 14.10 1.57 9.99
N ALA A 153 12.89 1.82 9.46
CA ALA A 153 12.55 1.60 8.06
C ALA A 153 12.77 2.84 7.18
N MET A 154 13.20 3.96 7.79
CA MET A 154 13.36 5.24 7.09
C MET A 154 14.41 5.21 5.99
N SER A 155 15.39 4.29 6.07
CA SER A 155 16.45 4.16 5.06
C SER A 155 15.95 3.72 3.67
N PHE A 156 14.74 3.18 3.58
CA PHE A 156 14.10 2.78 2.32
C PHE A 156 12.66 3.31 2.20
N PHE A 157 12.41 4.48 2.80
CA PHE A 157 11.09 5.10 2.92
C PHE A 157 10.33 5.22 1.59
N ASP A 158 10.99 5.66 0.51
CA ASP A 158 10.36 5.79 -0.81
C ASP A 158 9.84 4.44 -1.34
N GLN A 159 10.58 3.35 -1.06
CA GLN A 159 10.17 2.00 -1.42
C GLN A 159 8.95 1.55 -0.61
N ILE A 160 8.84 1.96 0.65
CA ILE A 160 7.67 1.68 1.50
C ILE A 160 6.44 2.38 0.93
N ILE A 161 6.53 3.69 0.62
CA ILE A 161 5.42 4.44 0.04
C ILE A 161 5.00 3.84 -1.30
N ALA A 162 5.95 3.59 -2.19
CA ALA A 162 5.68 3.05 -3.52
C ALA A 162 5.03 1.66 -3.43
N SER A 163 5.60 0.74 -2.64
CA SER A 163 5.08 -0.62 -2.52
C SER A 163 3.73 -0.66 -1.81
N PHE A 164 3.52 0.20 -0.81
CA PHE A 164 2.21 0.39 -0.17
C PHE A 164 1.15 0.81 -1.20
N ILE A 165 1.42 1.81 -2.03
CA ILE A 165 0.46 2.28 -3.06
C ILE A 165 0.15 1.17 -4.06
N VAL A 166 1.16 0.40 -4.50
CA VAL A 166 0.92 -0.73 -5.41
C VAL A 166 0.02 -1.76 -4.73
N ARG A 167 0.34 -2.20 -3.52
CA ARG A 167 -0.43 -3.24 -2.83
C ARG A 167 -1.84 -2.79 -2.47
N GLU A 168 -2.02 -1.56 -2.01
CA GLU A 168 -3.33 -1.02 -1.65
C GLU A 168 -4.24 -0.86 -2.88
N LYS A 169 -3.67 -0.56 -4.06
CA LYS A 169 -4.42 -0.58 -5.33
C LYS A 169 -4.86 -1.99 -5.73
N GLU A 170 -3.97 -2.98 -5.61
CA GLU A 170 -4.31 -4.38 -5.88
C GLU A 170 -5.47 -4.83 -4.97
N LEU A 171 -5.39 -4.56 -3.67
CA LEU A 171 -6.44 -4.89 -2.70
C LEU A 171 -7.78 -4.25 -3.05
N ARG A 172 -7.80 -2.97 -3.38
CA ARG A 172 -9.04 -2.28 -3.77
C ARG A 172 -9.63 -2.82 -5.08
N ALA A 173 -8.78 -3.24 -6.01
CA ALA A 173 -9.23 -3.88 -7.24
C ALA A 173 -9.82 -5.28 -6.97
N GLU A 174 -9.21 -6.06 -6.07
CA GLU A 174 -9.74 -7.35 -5.60
C GLU A 174 -11.10 -7.18 -4.89
N GLU A 175 -11.22 -6.20 -3.99
CA GLU A 175 -12.46 -5.85 -3.29
C GLU A 175 -13.56 -5.43 -4.27
N SER A 176 -13.24 -4.60 -5.26
CA SER A 176 -14.19 -4.15 -6.29
C SER A 176 -14.70 -5.30 -7.15
N LYS A 177 -13.82 -6.25 -7.53
CA LYS A 177 -14.21 -7.45 -8.28
C LYS A 177 -15.14 -8.35 -7.46
N ALA A 178 -14.84 -8.52 -6.18
CA ALA A 178 -15.67 -9.31 -5.27
C ALA A 178 -17.06 -8.68 -5.03
N SER A 179 -17.15 -7.35 -4.92
CA SER A 179 -18.45 -6.67 -4.82
C SER A 179 -19.28 -6.81 -6.08
N CYS A 180 -18.66 -6.73 -7.26
CA CYS A 180 -19.36 -6.88 -8.54
C CYS A 180 -19.90 -8.30 -8.74
N SER A 181 -19.13 -9.33 -8.37
CA SER A 181 -19.59 -10.71 -8.46
C SER A 181 -20.74 -11.00 -7.49
N ALA A 182 -20.67 -10.50 -6.25
CA ALA A 182 -21.75 -10.62 -5.27
C ALA A 182 -23.04 -9.92 -5.74
N GLY A 183 -22.95 -8.69 -6.26
CA GLY A 183 -24.10 -7.97 -6.81
C GLY A 183 -24.73 -8.66 -8.02
N MET A 184 -23.92 -9.30 -8.87
CA MET A 184 -24.41 -10.07 -10.02
C MET A 184 -25.11 -11.38 -9.60
N LEU A 185 -24.72 -11.99 -8.49
CA LEU A 185 -25.42 -13.15 -7.92
C LEU A 185 -26.77 -12.75 -7.29
N VAL A 186 -26.84 -11.59 -6.63
CA VAL A 186 -28.10 -11.05 -6.09
C VAL A 186 -29.07 -10.68 -7.21
N ALA A 187 -28.60 -10.09 -8.31
CA ALA A 187 -29.45 -9.76 -9.47
C ALA A 187 -29.99 -10.99 -10.22
N LYS A 188 -29.38 -12.18 -10.05
CA LYS A 188 -29.83 -13.42 -10.70
C LYS A 188 -30.87 -14.21 -9.90
N ASN A 189 -31.21 -13.79 -8.68
CA ASN A 189 -32.35 -14.31 -7.93
C ASN A 189 -33.39 -13.21 -7.68
N PRO A 190 -34.19 -12.83 -8.69
CA PRO A 190 -35.46 -12.19 -8.39
C PRO A 190 -36.31 -13.22 -7.63
N ILE A 191 -36.57 -12.94 -6.36
CA ILE A 191 -37.53 -13.67 -5.54
C ILE A 191 -38.86 -13.64 -6.31
N VAL A 192 -39.23 -14.77 -6.92
CA VAL A 192 -40.59 -15.01 -7.42
C VAL A 192 -41.45 -15.23 -6.18
N GLY A 193 -41.79 -14.14 -5.50
CA GLY A 193 -42.76 -14.10 -4.41
C GLY A 193 -44.15 -14.23 -5.01
N GLY A 194 -44.76 -15.40 -4.80
CA GLY A 194 -46.09 -15.74 -5.29
C GLY A 194 -47.16 -14.78 -4.77
N TRP A 195 -48.02 -14.34 -5.67
CA TRP A 195 -49.29 -13.73 -5.33
C TRP A 195 -50.32 -14.84 -5.16
N LEU A 196 -50.69 -15.13 -3.91
CA LEU A 196 -51.97 -15.74 -3.57
C LEU A 196 -52.97 -14.60 -3.33
N ALA A 197 -53.86 -14.41 -4.29
CA ALA A 197 -55.19 -13.83 -4.08
C ALA A 197 -56.15 -14.87 -4.69
N GLY A 198 -57.05 -15.53 -3.96
CA GLY A 198 -57.92 -14.99 -2.94
C GLY A 198 -59.25 -14.61 -3.58
N MET A 199 -60.01 -15.60 -4.04
CA MET A 199 -61.48 -15.66 -4.10
C MET A 199 -61.91 -17.11 -4.35
#